data_AF-A0A2A2S2J1-F1
#
_entry.id   AF-A0A2A2S2J1-F1
#
_cell.length_a   1.000
_cell.length_b   1.000
_cell.length_c   1.000
_cell.angle_alpha   90.00
_cell.angle_beta   90.00
_cell.angle_gamma   90.00
#
_symmetry.space_group_name_H-M   'P 1'
#
loop_
_entity.id
_entity.type
_entity.pdbx_description
1 polymer ?
#
loop_
_entity_poly.entity_id
_entity_poly.type
_entity_poly.pdbx_seq_one_letter_code
_entity_poly.pdbx_strand_id
1 'polypeptide(L)'
;MLFISNARYDRIYFSVFDQLLRSGTSIGANIIEAKSGSSTKDFRNFYNIALKSANETKYWICLIRDTILLDEKEKLNKLLNEADEISKIIASIIINLK
;
A
#
# COMPACT_ATOMS: atom_id res chain seq x y z
N MET A 1 21.67 -2.03 -12.35
CA MET A 1 21.78 -1.17 -13.56
C MET A 1 21.40 -1.90 -14.84
N LEU A 2 21.94 -3.11 -15.11
CA LEU A 2 21.65 -3.89 -16.34
C LEU A 2 20.23 -4.46 -16.48
N PHE A 3 19.45 -4.53 -15.39
CA PHE A 3 18.07 -5.04 -15.44
C PHE A 3 17.05 -3.99 -15.93
N ILE A 4 17.38 -2.70 -15.77
CA ILE A 4 16.48 -1.59 -16.14
C ILE A 4 16.55 -1.31 -17.65
N SER A 5 17.62 -1.73 -18.35
CA SER A 5 17.84 -1.40 -19.77
C SER A 5 17.08 -2.27 -20.78
N ASN A 6 16.44 -3.37 -20.36
CA ASN A 6 15.83 -4.36 -21.28
C ASN A 6 14.29 -4.41 -21.24
N ALA A 7 13.62 -3.65 -20.38
CA ALA A 7 12.16 -3.61 -20.34
C ALA A 7 11.62 -2.48 -21.24
N ARG A 8 10.76 -2.81 -22.21
CA ARG A 8 9.95 -1.82 -22.93
C ARG A 8 8.91 -1.23 -21.96
N TYR A 9 9.22 -0.05 -21.42
CA TYR A 9 8.30 0.70 -20.57
C TYR A 9 7.32 1.52 -21.42
N ASP A 10 6.27 0.88 -21.93
CA ASP A 10 5.09 1.59 -22.43
C ASP A 10 4.35 2.24 -21.25
N ARG A 11 3.81 3.47 -21.40
CA ARG A 11 3.21 4.34 -20.35
C ARG A 11 2.39 3.63 -19.25
N ILE A 12 1.78 2.50 -19.57
CA ILE A 12 0.93 1.69 -18.67
C ILE A 12 1.69 1.24 -17.42
N TYR A 13 2.96 0.82 -17.56
CA TYR A 13 3.77 0.39 -16.40
C TYR A 13 3.95 1.53 -15.41
N PHE A 14 4.28 2.73 -15.90
CA PHE A 14 4.49 3.90 -15.06
C PHE A 14 3.22 4.24 -14.24
N SER A 15 2.05 4.20 -14.88
CA SER A 15 0.79 4.52 -14.18
C SER A 15 0.47 3.52 -13.06
N VAL A 16 0.71 2.23 -13.25
CA VAL A 16 0.42 1.21 -12.23
C VAL A 16 1.41 1.33 -11.06
N PHE A 17 2.69 1.52 -11.35
CA PHE A 17 3.70 1.74 -10.31
C PHE A 17 3.48 3.06 -9.54
N ASP A 18 3.04 4.13 -10.20
CA ASP A 18 2.68 5.39 -9.55
C ASP A 18 1.53 5.21 -8.55
N GLN A 19 0.49 4.47 -8.93
CA GLN A 19 -0.64 4.18 -8.03
C GLN A 19 -0.21 3.31 -6.84
N LEU A 20 0.64 2.30 -7.06
CA LEU A 20 1.22 1.51 -5.97
C LEU A 20 2.03 2.39 -5.01
N LEU A 21 2.91 3.25 -5.55
CA LEU A 21 3.75 4.13 -4.75
C LEU A 21 2.91 5.10 -3.91
N ARG A 22 1.91 5.73 -4.52
CA ARG A 22 1.02 6.70 -3.87
C ARG A 22 0.17 6.04 -2.78
N SER A 23 -0.43 4.90 -3.07
CA SER A 23 -1.20 4.16 -2.05
C SER A 23 -0.31 3.71 -0.89
N GLY A 24 0.87 3.15 -1.16
CA GLY A 24 1.77 2.65 -0.12
C GLY A 24 2.30 3.76 0.79
N THR A 25 2.74 4.88 0.21
CA THR A 25 3.23 6.04 0.98
C THR A 25 2.11 6.74 1.76
N SER A 26 0.88 6.73 1.22
CA SER A 26 -0.31 7.30 1.87
C SER A 26 -0.66 6.61 3.19
N ILE A 27 -0.34 5.31 3.36
CA ILE A 27 -0.55 4.60 4.63
C ILE A 27 0.22 5.30 5.76
N GLY A 28 1.52 5.51 5.57
CA GLY A 28 2.39 6.15 6.54
C GLY A 28 2.02 7.62 6.76
N ALA A 29 1.74 8.35 5.68
CA ALA A 29 1.33 9.75 5.76
C ALA A 29 0.09 9.93 6.65
N ASN A 30 -0.95 9.12 6.45
CA ASN A 30 -2.16 9.19 7.26
C ASN A 30 -1.93 8.76 8.73
N ILE A 31 -1.06 7.79 8.99
CA ILE A 31 -0.69 7.42 10.37
C ILE A 31 0.02 8.59 11.09
N ILE A 32 0.86 9.35 10.39
CA ILE A 32 1.51 10.54 10.94
C ILE A 32 0.49 11.65 11.20
N GLU A 33 -0.40 11.93 10.24
CA GLU A 33 -1.48 12.91 10.41
C GLU A 33 -2.41 12.56 11.59
N ALA A 34 -2.69 11.27 11.81
CA ALA A 34 -3.48 10.82 12.95
C ALA A 34 -2.87 11.25 14.30
N LYS A 35 -1.53 11.26 14.41
CA LYS A 35 -0.84 11.67 15.65
C LYS A 35 -0.92 13.17 15.91
N SER A 36 -1.14 13.97 14.86
CA SER A 36 -1.33 15.42 14.94
C SER A 36 -2.80 15.80 15.15
N GLY A 37 -3.73 14.85 15.07
CA GLY A 37 -5.16 15.07 15.26
C GLY A 37 -5.52 15.53 16.67
N SER A 38 -6.54 16.38 16.79
CA SER A 38 -6.99 16.96 18.05
C SER A 38 -8.03 16.12 18.80
N SER A 39 -8.53 15.04 18.19
CA SER A 39 -9.57 14.20 18.77
C SER A 39 -9.42 12.71 18.42
N THR A 40 -10.01 11.83 19.25
CA THR A 40 -10.12 10.39 18.98
C THR A 40 -10.87 10.10 17.67
N LYS A 41 -11.84 10.97 17.33
CA LYS A 41 -12.58 10.87 16.06
C LYS A 41 -11.66 11.12 14.88
N ASP A 42 -10.80 12.14 14.94
CA ASP A 42 -9.84 12.44 13.88
C ASP A 42 -8.79 11.34 13.77
N PHE A 43 -8.29 10.84 14.90
CA PHE A 43 -7.40 9.68 14.93
C PHE A 43 -8.03 8.47 14.21
N ARG A 44 -9.28 8.12 14.55
CA ARG A 44 -10.02 7.04 13.88
C ARG A 44 -10.22 7.31 12.38
N ASN A 45 -10.50 8.54 11.99
CA ASN A 45 -10.68 8.91 10.58
C ASN A 45 -9.39 8.71 9.77
N PHE A 46 -8.26 9.21 10.26
CA PHE A 46 -6.97 9.04 9.58
C PHE A 46 -6.54 7.57 9.51
N TYR A 47 -6.76 6.78 10.57
CA TYR A 47 -6.49 5.34 10.51
C TYR A 47 -7.41 4.61 9.52
N ASN A 48 -8.68 5.02 9.39
CA ASN A 48 -9.56 4.49 8.35
C ASN A 48 -9.05 4.82 6.94
N ILE A 49 -8.50 6.01 6.71
CA ILE A 49 -7.88 6.37 5.44
C ILE A 49 -6.62 5.51 5.20
N ALA A 50 -5.76 5.36 6.21
CA ALA A 50 -4.58 4.48 6.13
C ALA A 50 -4.96 3.03 5.79
N LEU A 51 -6.05 2.51 6.37
CA LEU A 51 -6.55 1.15 6.06
C LEU A 51 -7.02 1.03 4.61
N LYS A 52 -7.72 2.05 4.10
CA LYS A 52 -8.13 2.09 2.68
C LYS A 52 -6.91 2.09 1.76
N SER A 53 -5.92 2.93 2.05
CA SER A 53 -4.65 2.97 1.31
C SER A 53 -3.92 1.62 1.35
N ALA A 54 -3.90 0.93 2.50
CA ALA A 54 -3.30 -0.41 2.61
C ALA A 54 -4.01 -1.44 1.73
N ASN A 55 -5.34 -1.42 1.69
CA ASN A 55 -6.11 -2.30 0.81
C ASN A 55 -5.87 -1.99 -0.67
N GLU A 56 -5.74 -0.71 -1.03
CA GLU A 56 -5.39 -0.30 -2.39
C GLU A 56 -3.98 -0.76 -2.78
N THR A 57 -3.01 -0.63 -1.87
CA THR A 57 -1.64 -1.16 -2.07
C THR A 57 -1.67 -2.66 -2.32
N LYS A 58 -2.44 -3.44 -1.53
CA LYS A 58 -2.60 -4.88 -1.77
C LYS A 58 -3.18 -5.18 -3.14
N TYR A 59 -4.20 -4.44 -3.58
CA TYR A 59 -4.77 -4.58 -4.91
C TYR A 59 -3.73 -4.36 -6.01
N TRP A 60 -2.94 -3.29 -5.94
CA TRP A 60 -1.92 -3.00 -6.94
C TRP A 60 -0.79 -4.05 -6.95
N ILE A 61 -0.38 -4.57 -5.79
CA ILE A 61 0.59 -5.68 -5.70
C ILE A 61 0.05 -6.93 -6.41
N CYS A 62 -1.21 -7.31 -6.15
CA CYS A 62 -1.85 -8.44 -6.83
C CYS A 62 -1.91 -8.24 -8.34
N LEU A 63 -2.31 -7.04 -8.81
CA LEU A 63 -2.37 -6.74 -10.23
C LEU A 63 -0.99 -6.89 -10.89
N ILE A 64 0.05 -6.26 -10.31
CA ILE A 64 1.42 -6.34 -10.83
C ILE A 64 1.92 -7.80 -10.86
N ARG A 65 1.64 -8.57 -9.80
CA ARG A 65 2.03 -9.98 -9.70
C ARG A 65 1.40 -10.84 -10.78
N ASP A 66 0.14 -10.58 -11.12
CA ASP A 66 -0.65 -11.45 -11.99
C ASP A 66 -0.63 -11.01 -13.46
N THR A 67 -0.17 -9.78 -13.77
CA THR A 67 -0.16 -9.25 -15.14
C THR A 67 1.17 -8.72 -15.67
N ILE A 68 2.10 -8.28 -14.80
CA ILE A 68 3.32 -7.55 -15.20
C ILE A 68 4.57 -8.36 -14.87
N LEU A 69 4.77 -8.72 -13.61
CA LEU A 69 6.01 -9.32 -13.10
C LEU A 69 5.80 -10.79 -12.73
N LEU A 70 5.45 -11.60 -13.73
CA LEU A 70 5.14 -13.02 -13.55
C LEU A 70 6.32 -13.84 -12.99
N ASP A 71 7.55 -13.41 -13.26
CA ASP A 71 8.77 -14.06 -12.77
C ASP A 71 9.15 -13.63 -11.34
N GLU A 72 8.55 -12.55 -10.80
CA GLU A 72 8.83 -12.05 -9.45
C GLU A 72 7.73 -12.40 -8.42
N LYS A 73 6.91 -13.42 -8.70
CA LYS A 73 5.77 -13.79 -7.85
C LYS A 73 6.12 -14.01 -6.38
N GLU A 74 7.24 -14.66 -6.09
CA GLU A 74 7.66 -14.92 -4.71
C GLU A 74 7.92 -13.61 -3.94
N LYS A 75 8.64 -12.68 -4.56
CA LYS A 75 8.94 -11.36 -3.99
C LYS A 75 7.68 -10.53 -3.80
N LEU A 76 6.77 -10.54 -4.77
CA LEU A 76 5.50 -9.83 -4.67
C LEU A 76 4.56 -10.44 -3.62
N ASN A 77 4.60 -11.76 -3.43
CA ASN A 77 3.86 -12.41 -2.34
C ASN A 77 4.41 -12.03 -0.97
N LYS A 78 5.74 -11.89 -0.80
CA LYS A 78 6.33 -11.37 0.45
C LYS A 78 5.84 -9.95 0.73
N LEU A 79 5.87 -9.06 -0.26
CA LEU A 79 5.36 -7.69 -0.13
C LEU A 79 3.85 -7.66 0.16
N LEU A 80 3.07 -8.53 -0.47
CA LEU A 80 1.63 -8.65 -0.22
C LEU A 80 1.36 -9.08 1.22
N ASN A 81 2.13 -10.04 1.74
CA ASN A 81 2.01 -10.48 3.13
C ASN A 81 2.34 -9.36 4.11
N GLU A 82 3.42 -8.61 3.88
CA GLU A 82 3.77 -7.44 4.71
C GLU A 82 2.65 -6.38 4.69
N ALA A 83 2.10 -6.07 3.51
CA ALA A 83 0.98 -5.14 3.38
C ALA A 83 -0.28 -5.65 4.10
N ASP A 84 -0.51 -6.97 4.10
CA ASP A 84 -1.63 -7.58 4.82
C ASP A 84 -1.45 -7.51 6.34
N GLU A 85 -0.25 -7.78 6.84
CA GLU A 85 0.10 -7.62 8.26
C GLU A 85 -0.10 -6.17 8.72
N ILE A 86 0.38 -5.19 7.95
CA ILE A 86 0.16 -3.77 8.21
C ILE A 86 -1.34 -3.45 8.26
N SER A 87 -2.12 -3.95 7.29
CA SER A 87 -3.57 -3.73 7.25
C SER A 87 -4.28 -4.31 8.47
N LYS A 88 -3.86 -5.48 8.96
CA LYS A 88 -4.40 -6.13 10.17
C LYS A 88 -4.06 -5.34 11.44
N ILE A 89 -2.83 -4.82 11.54
CA ILE A 89 -2.42 -3.96 12.65
C ILE A 89 -3.28 -2.70 12.69
N ILE A 90 -3.44 -2.01 11.54
CA ILE A 90 -4.27 -0.80 11.44
C ILE A 90 -5.72 -1.10 11.80
N ALA A 91 -6.29 -2.19 11.28
CA ALA A 91 -7.67 -2.60 11.59
C ALA A 91 -7.86 -2.89 13.09
N SER A 92 -6.91 -3.58 13.72
CA SER A 92 -6.92 -3.84 15.16
C SER A 92 -6.91 -2.53 15.98
N ILE A 93 -6.11 -1.54 15.57
CA ILE A 93 -6.09 -0.22 16.22
C ILE A 93 -7.47 0.46 16.11
N ILE A 94 -8.10 0.43 14.93
CA ILE A 94 -9.42 1.03 14.68
C ILE A 94 -10.51 0.42 15.58
N ILE A 95 -10.49 -0.91 15.73
CA ILE A 95 -11.46 -1.67 16.53
C ILE A 95 -11.28 -1.38 18.02
N ASN A 96 -10.03 -1.26 18.49
CA ASN A 96 -9.72 -1.05 19.90
C ASN A 96 -9.81 0.41 20.36
N LEU A 97 -9.94 1.37 19.45
CA LEU A 97 -10.28 2.75 19.79
C LEU A 97 -11.68 2.79 20.41
N LYS A 98 -11.79 3.27 21.64
CA LYS A 98 -13.09 3.57 22.28
C LYS A 98 -13.64 4.88 21.73
#